data_AF-A0AAI9X2F6-F1
#
_entry.id   AF-A0AAI9X2F6-F1
#
_cell.length_a   1.000
_cell.length_b   1.000
_cell.length_c   1.000
_cell.angle_alpha   90.00
_cell.angle_beta   90.00
_cell.angle_gamma   90.00
#
_symmetry.space_group_name_H-M   'P 1'
#
loop_
_entity.id
_entity.type
_entity.pdbx_description
1 polymer ?
#
loop_
_entity_poly.entity_id
_entity_poly.type
_entity_poly.pdbx_seq_one_letter_code
_entity_poly.pdbx_strand_id
1 'polypeptide(L)'
;MNKEKAHVVQQFSGYVASLSEAIHESCKEPLTHIADFGSRQNYLGRTLASAPYHKNIIAIGRKHQYISGANPMNIRARLAKDEKKKVMHNAKLKKLKKLKKRESNATTVPITQSLRRRKTPVSQK
;
A
#
# COMPACT_ATOMS: atom_id res chain seq x y z
N MET A 1 3.56 2.22 14.94
CA MET A 1 3.46 3.35 15.89
C MET A 1 4.01 2.86 17.22
N ASN A 2 4.77 3.67 17.95
CA ASN A 2 5.26 3.29 19.29
C ASN A 2 4.12 3.37 20.32
N LYS A 3 4.29 2.70 21.47
CA LYS A 3 3.26 2.58 22.51
C LYS A 3 2.85 3.93 23.09
N GLU A 4 3.80 4.83 23.34
CA GLU A 4 3.53 6.17 23.89
C GLU A 4 2.62 6.99 22.99
N LYS A 5 2.94 7.06 21.69
CA LYS A 5 2.10 7.79 20.74
C LYS A 5 0.73 7.16 20.61
N ALA A 6 0.63 5.83 20.66
CA ALA A 6 -0.65 5.15 20.65
C ALA A 6 -1.51 5.56 21.86
N HIS A 7 -0.92 5.56 23.04
CA HIS A 7 -1.59 5.95 24.27
C HIS A 7 -2.06 7.40 24.25
N VAL A 8 -1.20 8.34 23.83
CA VAL A 8 -1.55 9.76 23.70
C VAL A 8 -2.70 9.96 22.70
N VAL A 9 -2.63 9.31 21.53
CA VAL A 9 -3.70 9.40 20.53
C VAL A 9 -5.02 8.83 21.07
N GLN A 10 -4.97 7.73 21.81
CA GLN A 10 -6.16 7.11 22.41
C GLN A 10 -6.80 8.04 23.45
N GLN A 11 -6.03 8.53 24.41
CA GLN A 11 -6.52 9.43 25.45
C GLN A 11 -7.11 10.71 24.84
N PHE A 12 -6.39 11.32 23.91
CA PHE A 12 -6.85 12.54 23.26
C PHE A 12 -8.10 12.31 22.40
N SER A 13 -8.19 11.16 21.72
CA SER A 13 -9.41 10.82 20.96
C SER A 13 -10.63 10.67 21.86
N GLY A 14 -10.47 10.09 23.06
CA GLY A 14 -11.56 9.97 24.03
C GLY A 14 -12.04 11.35 24.49
N TYR A 15 -11.11 12.23 24.85
CA TYR A 15 -11.42 13.61 25.23
C TYR A 15 -12.19 14.35 24.14
N VAL A 16 -11.72 14.29 22.88
CA VAL A 16 -12.38 14.97 21.75
C VAL A 16 -13.78 14.41 21.50
N ALA A 17 -13.98 13.09 21.62
CA ALA A 17 -15.28 12.47 21.45
C ALA A 17 -16.28 12.91 22.54
N SER A 18 -15.87 12.89 23.81
CA SER A 18 -16.71 13.33 24.92
C SER A 18 -17.01 14.84 24.86
N LEU A 19 -16.03 15.66 24.47
CA LEU A 19 -16.25 17.09 24.26
C LEU A 19 -17.25 17.34 23.11
N SER A 20 -17.14 16.58 22.02
CA SER A 20 -18.08 16.64 20.91
C SER A 20 -19.52 16.33 21.34
N GLU A 21 -19.70 15.40 22.27
CA GLU A 21 -21.03 15.04 22.82
C GLU A 21 -21.57 16.13 23.74
N ALA A 22 -20.74 16.64 24.66
CA ALA A 22 -21.13 17.75 25.53
C ALA A 22 -21.53 19.01 24.76
N ILE A 23 -20.79 19.33 23.68
CA ILE A 23 -21.14 20.46 22.79
C ILE A 23 -22.50 20.20 22.13
N HIS A 24 -22.72 18.99 21.61
CA HIS A 24 -23.99 18.63 20.97
C HIS A 24 -25.19 18.79 21.92
N GLU A 25 -25.05 18.36 23.17
CA GLU A 25 -26.07 18.52 24.21
C GLU A 25 -26.33 20.01 24.53
N SER A 26 -25.29 20.84 24.55
CA SER A 26 -25.42 22.26 24.93
C SER A 26 -25.95 23.16 23.82
N CYS A 27 -25.54 22.94 22.58
CA CYS A 27 -25.79 23.87 21.47
C CYS A 27 -27.14 23.65 20.76
N LYS A 28 -27.89 22.59 21.10
CA LYS A 28 -29.15 22.17 20.45
C LYS A 28 -29.05 21.89 18.94
N GLU A 29 -27.84 21.94 18.38
CA GLU A 29 -27.55 21.62 16.98
C GLU A 29 -26.57 20.44 16.88
N PRO A 30 -26.69 19.60 15.84
CA PRO A 30 -25.78 18.48 15.62
C PRO A 30 -24.37 18.94 15.23
N LEU A 31 -23.36 18.52 15.99
CA LEU A 31 -21.96 18.64 15.55
C LEU A 31 -21.71 17.65 14.41
N THR A 32 -21.67 18.15 13.18
CA THR A 32 -21.60 17.29 12.00
C THR A 32 -20.18 16.88 11.62
N HIS A 33 -19.19 17.78 11.79
CA HIS A 33 -17.82 17.59 11.33
C HIS A 33 -16.81 18.21 12.29
N ILE A 34 -15.60 17.65 12.31
CA ILE A 34 -14.44 18.19 13.04
C ILE A 34 -13.32 18.46 12.02
N ALA A 35 -12.76 19.66 12.03
CA ALA A 35 -11.60 20.01 11.21
C ALA A 35 -10.31 19.95 12.05
N ASP A 36 -9.35 19.12 11.62
CA ASP A 36 -8.05 18.94 12.28
C ASP A 36 -6.93 19.61 11.46
N PHE A 37 -6.50 20.79 11.92
CA PHE A 37 -5.39 21.52 11.32
C PHE A 37 -4.06 20.97 11.78
N GLY A 38 -3.18 20.65 10.83
CA GLY A 38 -1.87 20.09 11.17
C GLY A 38 -1.94 18.59 11.48
N SER A 39 -2.92 17.90 10.91
CA SER A 39 -3.18 16.46 11.06
C SER A 39 -2.00 15.52 10.76
N ARG A 40 -0.96 16.01 10.07
CA ARG A 40 0.21 15.23 9.61
C ARG A 40 -0.26 13.99 8.85
N GLN A 41 0.06 12.79 9.33
CA GLN A 41 -0.34 11.52 8.71
C GLN A 41 -1.73 11.04 9.16
N ASN A 42 -2.50 11.91 9.83
CA ASN A 42 -3.87 11.70 10.26
C ASN A 42 -4.08 10.51 11.23
N TYR A 43 -3.29 10.42 12.31
CA TYR A 43 -3.48 9.37 13.33
C TYR A 43 -4.73 9.62 14.18
N LEU A 44 -4.90 10.86 14.65
CA LEU A 44 -6.04 11.26 15.46
C LEU A 44 -7.35 11.16 14.68
N GLY A 45 -7.42 11.82 13.51
CA GLY A 45 -8.65 11.82 12.72
C GLY A 45 -9.07 10.43 12.27
N ARG A 46 -8.13 9.54 11.94
CA ARG A 46 -8.45 8.13 11.66
C ARG A 46 -8.96 7.37 12.87
N THR A 47 -8.46 7.67 14.07
CA THR A 47 -8.96 7.08 15.32
C THR A 47 -10.40 7.54 15.59
N LEU A 48 -10.66 8.84 15.45
CA LEU A 48 -11.99 9.44 15.63
C LEU A 48 -13.01 8.99 14.57
N ALA A 49 -12.57 8.78 13.33
CA ALA A 49 -13.44 8.28 12.26
C ALA A 49 -13.73 6.77 12.34
N SER A 50 -12.95 6.03 13.12
CA SER A 50 -13.14 4.60 13.32
C SER A 50 -13.98 4.32 14.56
N ALA A 51 -14.35 3.05 14.75
CA ALA A 51 -14.92 2.61 16.02
C ALA A 51 -13.95 2.92 17.19
N PRO A 52 -14.48 3.34 18.36
CA PRO A 52 -15.90 3.42 18.71
C PRO A 52 -16.58 4.76 18.38
N TYR A 53 -15.86 5.76 17.85
CA TYR A 53 -16.33 7.16 17.88
C TYR A 53 -17.13 7.60 16.66
N HIS A 54 -16.83 7.04 15.47
CA HIS A 54 -17.58 7.30 14.22
C HIS A 54 -17.80 8.80 13.88
N LYS A 55 -16.83 9.66 14.19
CA LYS A 55 -16.93 11.12 13.92
C LYS A 55 -16.50 11.43 12.48
N ASN A 56 -17.12 12.44 11.87
CA ASN A 56 -16.71 12.92 10.54
C ASN A 56 -15.54 13.89 10.68
N ILE A 57 -14.37 13.54 10.13
CA ILE A 57 -13.14 14.33 10.28
C ILE A 57 -12.65 14.86 8.94
N ILE A 58 -12.30 16.15 8.91
CA ILE A 58 -11.58 16.80 7.82
C ILE A 58 -10.14 17.04 8.30
N ALA A 59 -9.22 16.20 7.84
CA ALA A 59 -7.81 16.29 8.18
C ALA A 59 -7.07 17.22 7.21
N ILE A 60 -6.56 18.36 7.70
CA ILE A 60 -5.93 19.42 6.90
C ILE A 60 -4.43 19.42 7.17
N GLY A 61 -3.62 19.48 6.11
CA GLY A 61 -2.17 19.50 6.20
C GLY A 61 -1.51 20.20 5.01
N ARG A 62 -0.37 20.85 5.26
CA ARG A 62 0.38 21.59 4.21
C ARG A 62 1.39 20.74 3.46
N LYS A 63 2.04 19.79 4.14
CA LYS A 63 3.13 18.99 3.55
C LYS A 63 2.59 17.76 2.85
N HIS A 64 2.76 17.69 1.53
CA HIS A 64 2.34 16.55 0.70
C HIS A 64 2.87 15.21 1.22
N GLN A 65 4.12 15.16 1.70
CA GLN A 65 4.71 13.94 2.28
C GLN A 65 3.87 13.31 3.40
N TYR A 66 3.22 14.14 4.23
CA TYR A 66 2.37 13.63 5.31
C TYR A 66 1.03 13.12 4.79
N ILE A 67 0.45 13.80 3.81
CA ILE A 67 -0.80 13.40 3.15
C ILE A 67 -0.58 12.06 2.42
N SER A 68 0.46 11.97 1.60
CA SER A 68 0.81 10.76 0.86
C SER A 68 1.16 9.59 1.78
N GLY A 69 1.82 9.86 2.92
CA GLY A 69 2.04 8.87 3.97
C GLY A 69 0.77 8.38 4.67
N ALA A 70 -0.29 9.20 4.71
CA ALA A 70 -1.56 8.84 5.32
C ALA A 70 -2.42 7.92 4.44
N ASN A 71 -2.33 8.04 3.11
CA ASN A 71 -3.20 7.33 2.17
C ASN A 71 -3.22 5.80 2.35
N PRO A 72 -2.08 5.08 2.43
CA PRO A 72 -2.08 3.65 2.68
C PRO A 72 -2.72 3.27 4.01
N MET A 73 -2.63 4.14 5.02
CA MET A 73 -3.24 3.91 6.33
C MET A 73 -4.76 4.14 6.30
N ASN A 74 -5.25 5.11 5.51
CA ASN A 74 -6.69 5.31 5.29
C ASN A 74 -7.32 4.07 4.64
N ILE A 75 -6.65 3.48 3.65
CA ILE A 75 -7.09 2.23 3.01
C ILE A 75 -7.15 1.08 4.02
N ARG A 76 -6.08 0.90 4.82
CA ARG A 76 -6.03 -0.16 5.86
C ARG A 76 -7.15 -0.02 6.90
N ALA A 77 -7.49 1.22 7.25
CA ALA A 77 -8.61 1.52 8.14
C ALA A 77 -9.98 1.47 7.45
N ARG A 78 -10.06 1.09 6.17
CA ARG A 78 -11.28 1.05 5.37
C ARG A 78 -12.01 2.40 5.27
N LEU A 79 -11.29 3.50 5.50
CA LEU A 79 -11.79 4.87 5.36
C LEU A 79 -11.59 5.42 3.94
N ALA A 80 -10.80 4.73 3.11
CA ALA A 80 -10.62 5.04 1.70
C ALA A 80 -10.64 3.76 0.87
N LYS A 81 -11.13 3.86 -0.36
CA LYS A 81 -11.06 2.74 -1.32
C LYS A 81 -9.63 2.63 -1.85
N ASP A 82 -9.18 1.39 -2.01
CA ASP A 82 -7.89 1.11 -2.62
C ASP A 82 -8.04 1.38 -4.13
N GLU A 83 -7.59 2.56 -4.60
CA GLU A 83 -7.68 2.95 -6.01
C GLU A 83 -6.70 2.20 -6.92
N LYS A 84 -6.18 1.04 -6.49
CA LYS A 84 -5.29 0.21 -7.30
C LYS A 84 -5.94 0.07 -8.67
N LYS A 85 -5.30 0.68 -9.67
CA LYS A 85 -5.69 0.61 -11.07
C LYS A 85 -6.07 -0.84 -11.32
N LYS A 86 -7.33 -1.10 -11.68
CA LYS A 86 -7.74 -2.41 -12.17
C LYS A 86 -6.70 -2.79 -13.23
N VAL A 87 -5.79 -3.70 -12.89
CA VAL A 87 -4.76 -4.12 -13.83
C VAL A 87 -5.54 -4.91 -14.87
N MET A 88 -5.91 -4.24 -15.97
CA MET A 88 -6.56 -4.91 -17.08
C MET A 88 -5.66 -6.05 -17.52
N HIS A 89 -6.12 -7.26 -17.27
CA HIS A 89 -5.38 -8.46 -17.61
C HIS A 89 -5.39 -8.59 -19.13
N ASN A 90 -4.30 -8.19 -19.79
CA ASN A 90 -4.15 -8.47 -21.21
C ASN A 90 -3.44 -9.82 -21.40
N ALA A 91 -4.23 -10.89 -21.52
CA ALA A 91 -3.76 -12.27 -21.63
C ALA A 91 -2.80 -12.47 -22.81
N LYS A 92 -3.04 -11.79 -23.94
CA LYS A 92 -2.18 -11.85 -25.15
C LYS A 92 -0.78 -11.32 -24.86
N LEU A 93 -0.67 -10.15 -24.23
CA LEU A 93 0.61 -9.54 -23.85
C LEU A 93 1.40 -10.42 -22.86
N LYS A 94 0.71 -11.08 -21.92
CA LYS A 94 1.34 -12.03 -20.98
C LYS A 94 1.89 -13.26 -21.71
N LYS A 95 1.14 -13.85 -22.64
CA LYS A 95 1.58 -15.02 -23.43
C LYS A 95 2.82 -14.66 -24.27
N LEU A 96 2.81 -13.50 -24.93
CA LEU A 96 3.93 -13.03 -25.74
C LEU A 96 5.20 -12.81 -24.92
N LYS A 97 5.09 -12.19 -23.73
CA LYS A 97 6.22 -12.02 -22.80
C LYS A 97 6.77 -13.36 -22.32
N LYS A 98 5.91 -14.36 -22.09
CA LYS A 98 6.32 -15.70 -21.66
C LYS A 98 7.06 -16.47 -22.76
N LEU A 99 6.66 -16.30 -24.02
CA LEU A 99 7.33 -16.87 -25.19
C LEU A 99 8.71 -16.24 -25.41
N LYS A 100 8.80 -14.90 -25.43
CA LYS A 100 10.08 -14.18 -25.55
C LYS A 100 11.08 -14.54 -24.44
N LYS A 101 10.59 -14.75 -23.21
CA LYS A 101 11.44 -15.18 -22.07
C LYS A 101 11.94 -16.62 -22.21
N ARG A 102 11.19 -17.48 -22.90
CA ARG A 102 11.64 -18.86 -23.21
C ARG A 102 12.70 -18.85 -24.32
N GLU A 103 12.53 -18.01 -25.33
CA GLU A 103 13.50 -17.82 -26.41
C GLU A 103 14.83 -17.25 -25.87
N SER A 104 14.79 -16.23 -25.00
CA SER A 104 16.01 -15.67 -24.40
C SER A 104 16.78 -16.67 -23.53
N ASN A 105 16.06 -17.58 -22.85
CA ASN A 105 16.67 -18.60 -22.01
C ASN A 105 17.20 -19.79 -22.82
N ALA A 106 16.68 -20.04 -24.03
CA ALA A 106 17.14 -21.10 -24.92
C ALA A 106 18.47 -20.77 -25.62
N THR A 107 18.82 -19.49 -25.74
CA THR A 107 20.08 -19.06 -26.39
C THR A 107 21.31 -19.12 -25.47
N THR A 108 21.15 -19.44 -24.17
CA THR A 108 22.26 -19.45 -23.18
C THR A 108 22.72 -20.86 -22.81
N VAL A 109 22.71 -21.83 -23.75
CA VAL A 109 23.32 -23.15 -23.52
C VAL A 109 24.71 -23.16 -24.15
N PRO A 110 25.81 -23.33 -23.39
CA PRO A 110 27.15 -23.40 -23.97
C PRO A 110 27.31 -24.71 -24.73
N ILE A 111 27.71 -24.61 -26.00
CA ILE A 111 28.08 -25.76 -26.84
C ILE A 111 29.39 -26.32 -26.28
N THR A 112 29.34 -27.45 -25.59
CA THR A 112 30.53 -28.25 -25.34
C THR A 112 30.18 -29.72 -25.39
N GLN A 113 30.27 -30.34 -26.57
CA GLN A 113 30.80 -31.71 -26.69
C GLN A 113 31.01 -32.20 -28.12
N SER A 114 32.18 -32.84 -28.28
CA SER A 114 32.52 -33.94 -29.20
C SER A 114 33.16 -33.61 -30.57
N LEU A 115 34.49 -33.42 -30.54
CA LEU A 115 35.37 -33.84 -31.63
C LEU A 115 36.04 -35.17 -31.22
N ARG A 116 35.38 -36.29 -31.49
CA ARG A 116 35.99 -37.63 -31.39
C ARG A 116 36.84 -37.85 -32.64
N ARG A 117 38.17 -37.88 -32.44
CA ARG A 117 39.20 -38.22 -33.43
C ARG A 117 38.88 -39.54 -34.15
N ARG A 118 38.81 -39.52 -35.49
CA ARG A 118 38.92 -40.73 -36.32
C ARG A 118 40.41 -41.09 -36.43
N LYS A 119 40.80 -42.28 -35.97
CA LYS A 119 42.10 -42.89 -36.26
C LYS A 119 41.98 -43.66 -37.59
N THR A 120 42.91 -43.45 -38.51
CA THR A 120 43.11 -44.26 -39.72
C THR A 120 43.91 -45.53 -39.39
N PRO A 121 43.69 -46.67 -40.07
CA PRO A 121 44.50 -47.86 -39.89
C PRO A 121 45.73 -47.85 -40.83
N VAL A 122 46.90 -48.16 -40.28
CA VAL A 122 48.14 -48.40 -41.03
C VAL A 122 48.20 -49.87 -41.41
N SER A 123 48.38 -50.14 -42.71
CA SER A 123 48.61 -51.49 -43.27
C SER A 123 50.08 -51.88 -43.10
N GLN A 124 50.32 -53.07 -42.57
CA GLN A 124 51.65 -53.71 -42.54
C GLN A 124 51.91 -54.45 -43.87
N LYS A 125 53.15 -54.37 -44.34
CA LYS A 125 53.82 -55.37 -45.19
C LYS A 125 55.18 -55.63 -44.56
#